data_AF-A0A833HB33-F1
#
_entry.id   AF-A0A833HB33-F1
#
_cell.length_a   1.000
_cell.length_b   1.000
_cell.length_c   1.000
_cell.angle_alpha   90.00
_cell.angle_beta   90.00
_cell.angle_gamma   90.00
#
_symmetry.space_group_name_H-M   'P 1'
#
loop_
_entity.id
_entity.type
_entity.pdbx_description
1 polymer ?
#
loop_
_entity_poly.entity_id
_entity_poly.type
_entity_poly.pdbx_seq_one_letter_code
_entity_poly.pdbx_strand_id
1 'polypeptide(L)'
;MKNVQVVRGRYFARIAVPEELRPVVGKRELRQPLGADRSTAQRNAHAILARFHAELDRARTQLEAGKPTLRTAAIKHYSDELLADDRSRGAVGSNAVEKINKLTAPIRASRLRLLANGLIDDDEAEALIGYARPREQSLLREGMAGKDLCLLRWQKRL
;
A
#
# COMPACT_ATOMS: atom_id res chain seq x y z
N MET A 1 -44.78 15.37 14.66
CA MET A 1 -43.34 15.02 14.59
C MET A 1 -43.21 13.70 13.85
N LYS A 2 -42.27 13.58 12.90
CA LYS A 2 -42.15 12.41 12.00
C LYS A 2 -41.78 11.09 12.71
N ASN A 3 -41.04 11.16 13.82
CA ASN A 3 -40.43 10.01 14.50
C ASN A 3 -41.16 9.57 15.79
N VAL A 4 -42.38 10.08 16.04
CA VAL A 4 -43.19 9.75 17.21
C VAL A 4 -44.45 9.01 16.75
N GLN A 5 -44.70 7.82 17.29
CA GLN A 5 -45.84 6.97 16.97
C GLN A 5 -46.72 6.76 18.21
N VAL A 6 -48.03 6.67 18.00
CA VAL A 6 -48.99 6.34 19.06
C VAL A 6 -49.38 4.87 18.91
N VAL A 7 -49.17 4.08 19.96
CA VAL A 7 -49.53 2.66 19.99
C VAL A 7 -50.32 2.40 21.27
N ARG A 8 -51.60 2.01 21.13
CA ARG A 8 -52.51 1.69 22.25
C ARG A 8 -52.56 2.80 23.32
N GLY A 9 -52.69 4.06 22.88
CA GLY A 9 -52.76 5.23 23.77
C GLY A 9 -51.44 5.66 24.42
N ARG A 10 -50.31 5.04 24.05
CA ARG A 10 -48.96 5.44 24.51
C ARG A 10 -48.13 5.98 23.36
N TYR A 11 -47.28 6.95 23.66
CA TYR A 11 -46.35 7.54 22.70
C TYR A 11 -45.03 6.77 22.69
N PHE A 12 -44.47 6.55 21.51
CA PHE A 12 -43.18 5.90 21.28
C PHE A 12 -42.33 6.72 20.32
N ALA A 13 -41.04 6.84 20.61
CA ALA A 13 -40.05 7.31 19.63
C ALA A 13 -39.56 6.11 18.81
N ARG A 14 -39.49 6.26 17.49
CA ARG A 14 -38.99 5.24 16.58
C ARG A 14 -38.09 5.85 15.52
N ILE A 15 -36.90 5.26 15.33
CA ILE A 15 -36.00 5.53 14.20
C ILE A 15 -35.62 4.21 13.55
N ALA A 16 -35.70 4.16 12.21
CA ALA A 16 -35.20 3.03 11.43
C ALA A 16 -33.67 3.09 11.33
N VAL A 17 -33.00 1.96 11.55
CA VAL A 17 -31.55 1.85 11.41
C VAL A 17 -31.19 1.60 9.94
N PRO A 18 -30.32 2.44 9.33
CA PRO A 18 -29.80 2.21 7.99
C PRO A 18 -29.18 0.83 7.85
N GLU A 19 -29.30 0.21 6.67
CA GLU A 19 -28.86 -1.18 6.45
C GLU A 19 -27.38 -1.41 6.77
N GLU A 20 -26.54 -0.45 6.40
CA GLU A 20 -25.09 -0.44 6.65
C GLU A 20 -24.73 -0.52 8.15
N LEU A 21 -25.60 -0.01 9.03
CA LEU A 21 -25.36 0.06 10.47
C LEU A 21 -26.01 -1.09 11.24
N ARG A 22 -26.92 -1.85 10.61
CA ARG A 22 -27.55 -3.03 11.23
C ARG A 22 -26.55 -4.08 11.75
N PRO A 23 -25.44 -4.42 11.05
CA PRO A 23 -24.48 -5.39 11.58
C PRO A 23 -23.77 -4.88 12.84
N VAL A 24 -23.60 -3.56 12.99
CA VAL A 24 -22.91 -2.96 14.16
C VAL A 24 -23.87 -2.80 15.35
N VAL A 25 -25.09 -2.30 15.09
CA VAL A 25 -26.09 -2.02 16.14
C VAL A 25 -26.86 -3.28 16.56
N GLY A 26 -26.94 -4.29 15.69
CA GLY A 26 -27.65 -5.55 15.93
C GLY A 26 -29.18 -5.44 15.93
N LYS A 27 -29.73 -4.26 15.62
CA LYS A 27 -31.18 -3.98 15.60
C LYS A 27 -31.57 -3.34 14.27
N ARG A 28 -32.78 -3.67 13.79
CA ARG A 28 -33.37 -3.03 12.61
C ARG A 28 -33.93 -1.65 12.91
N GLU A 29 -34.35 -1.42 14.15
CA GLU A 29 -35.04 -0.21 14.58
C GLU A 29 -34.73 0.10 16.05
N LEU A 30 -34.60 1.39 16.37
CA LEU A 30 -34.51 1.89 17.73
C LEU A 30 -35.89 2.36 18.17
N ARG A 31 -36.44 1.75 19.23
CA ARG A 31 -37.77 2.05 19.77
C ARG A 31 -37.72 2.26 21.27
N GLN A 32 -38.30 3.36 21.75
CA GLN A 32 -38.39 3.64 23.19
C GLN A 32 -39.74 4.32 23.54
N PRO A 33 -40.39 3.93 24.65
CA PRO A 33 -41.61 4.58 25.11
C PRO A 33 -41.34 6.00 25.62
N LEU A 34 -42.26 6.92 25.34
CA LEU A 34 -42.20 8.34 25.71
C LEU A 34 -43.17 8.74 26.83
N GLY A 35 -44.17 7.90 27.11
CA GLY A 35 -45.22 8.14 28.12
C GLY A 35 -46.63 8.12 27.54
N ALA A 36 -47.62 8.34 28.40
CA ALA A 36 -49.05 8.39 28.04
C ALA A 36 -49.52 9.81 27.66
N ASP A 37 -48.92 10.86 28.23
CA ASP A 37 -49.35 12.24 27.96
C ASP A 37 -48.61 12.85 26.77
N ARG A 38 -49.36 13.58 25.93
CA ARG A 38 -48.82 14.18 24.70
C ARG A 38 -47.74 15.23 24.98
N SER A 39 -47.95 16.09 25.98
CA SER A 39 -47.05 17.20 26.30
C SER A 39 -45.73 16.71 26.90
N THR A 40 -45.77 15.70 27.77
CA THR A 40 -44.56 15.08 28.32
C THR A 40 -43.84 14.27 27.24
N ALA A 41 -44.57 13.53 26.41
CA ALA A 41 -44.00 12.78 25.30
C ALA A 41 -43.26 13.68 24.30
N GLN A 42 -43.80 14.85 23.97
CA GLN A 42 -43.15 15.77 23.02
C GLN A 42 -41.85 16.36 23.59
N ARG A 43 -41.83 16.74 24.88
CA ARG A 43 -40.61 17.21 25.55
C ARG A 43 -39.55 16.11 25.62
N ASN A 44 -39.96 14.89 25.98
CA ASN A 44 -39.07 13.73 26.08
C ASN A 44 -38.59 13.23 24.71
N ALA A 45 -39.37 13.43 23.64
CA ALA A 45 -39.06 12.96 22.30
C ALA A 45 -37.72 13.53 21.82
N HIS A 46 -37.45 14.81 22.04
CA HIS A 46 -36.19 15.43 21.64
C HIS A 46 -34.99 14.78 22.32
N ALA A 47 -35.08 14.53 23.62
CA ALA A 47 -33.99 13.89 24.38
C ALA A 47 -33.74 12.45 23.92
N ILE A 48 -34.80 11.67 23.66
CA ILE A 48 -34.66 10.29 23.18
C ILE A 48 -34.12 10.25 21.75
N LEU A 49 -34.60 11.12 20.87
CA LEU A 49 -34.11 11.19 19.49
C LEU A 49 -32.62 11.57 19.45
N ALA A 50 -32.18 12.51 20.30
CA ALA A 50 -30.77 12.85 20.43
C ALA A 50 -29.91 11.63 20.85
N ARG A 51 -30.41 10.80 21.76
CA ARG A 51 -29.73 9.55 22.15
C ARG A 51 -29.64 8.55 21.00
N PHE A 52 -30.72 8.40 20.23
CA PHE A 52 -30.71 7.54 19.04
C PHE A 52 -29.71 8.01 17.99
N HIS A 53 -29.64 9.32 17.73
CA HIS A 53 -28.65 9.88 16.82
C HIS A 53 -27.22 9.66 17.33
N ALA A 54 -26.96 9.85 18.62
CA ALA A 54 -25.65 9.56 19.21
C ALA A 54 -25.26 8.08 19.10
N GLU A 55 -26.21 7.14 19.23
CA GLU A 55 -25.96 5.71 19.03
C GLU A 55 -25.62 5.40 17.56
N LEU A 56 -26.36 5.98 16.61
CA LEU A 56 -26.08 5.82 15.18
C LEU A 56 -24.73 6.42 14.77
N ASP A 57 -24.35 7.57 15.33
CA ASP A 57 -23.07 8.21 15.03
C ASP A 57 -21.90 7.39 15.60
N ARG A 58 -22.04 6.80 16.78
CA ARG A 58 -21.04 5.85 17.32
C ARG A 58 -20.88 4.64 16.40
N ALA A 59 -22.00 4.07 15.93
CA ALA A 59 -21.98 2.94 15.01
C ALA A 59 -21.31 3.29 13.67
N ARG A 60 -21.55 4.50 13.15
CA ARG A 60 -20.85 5.02 11.95
C ARG A 60 -19.35 5.11 12.16
N THR A 61 -18.91 5.70 13.28
CA THR A 61 -17.48 5.82 13.58
C THR A 61 -16.81 4.45 13.68
N GLN A 62 -17.47 3.46 14.27
CA GLN A 62 -16.96 2.08 14.33
C GLN A 62 -16.85 1.45 12.94
N LEU A 63 -17.85 1.65 12.08
CA LEU A 63 -17.84 1.15 10.71
C LEU A 63 -16.71 1.78 9.89
N GLU A 64 -16.52 3.09 10.00
CA GLU A 64 -15.44 3.81 9.31
C GLU A 64 -14.05 3.41 9.83
N ALA A 65 -13.90 3.20 11.15
CA ALA A 65 -12.64 2.71 11.72
C ALA A 65 -12.28 1.29 11.23
N GLY A 66 -13.27 0.47 10.89
CA GLY A 66 -13.05 -0.85 10.32
C GLY A 66 -12.69 -0.85 8.83
N LYS A 67 -12.96 0.25 8.11
CA LYS A 67 -12.65 0.35 6.67
C LYS A 67 -11.16 0.65 6.48
N PRO A 68 -10.42 -0.20 5.76
CA PRO A 68 -9.03 0.12 5.45
C PRO A 68 -8.99 1.35 4.55
N THR A 69 -8.26 2.38 4.99
CA THR A 69 -7.89 3.50 4.11
C THR A 69 -7.11 3.00 2.89
N LEU A 70 -7.12 3.76 1.79
CA LEU A 70 -6.33 3.43 0.60
C LEU A 70 -4.84 3.18 0.93
N ARG A 71 -4.28 3.98 1.84
CA ARG A 71 -2.89 3.84 2.30
C ARG A 71 -2.67 2.50 3.00
N THR A 72 -3.52 2.14 3.96
CA THR A 72 -3.36 0.87 4.70
C THR A 72 -3.60 -0.35 3.79
N ALA A 73 -4.53 -0.25 2.83
CA ALA A 73 -4.73 -1.26 1.81
C ALA A 73 -3.48 -1.42 0.91
N ALA A 74 -2.87 -0.32 0.46
CA ALA A 74 -1.66 -0.35 -0.37
C ALA A 74 -0.47 -0.95 0.37
N ILE A 75 -0.26 -0.60 1.65
CA ILE A 75 0.80 -1.18 2.48
C ILE A 75 0.62 -2.70 2.60
N LYS A 76 -0.60 -3.16 2.90
CA LYS A 76 -0.90 -4.58 3.00
C LYS A 76 -0.65 -5.32 1.68
N HIS A 77 -1.12 -4.75 0.58
CA HIS A 77 -0.89 -5.32 -0.76
C HIS A 77 0.60 -5.47 -1.05
N TYR A 78 1.40 -4.43 -0.81
CA TYR A 78 2.84 -4.47 -1.02
C TYR A 78 3.54 -5.52 -0.14
N SER A 79 3.13 -5.67 1.12
CA SER A 79 3.68 -6.72 1.98
C SER A 79 3.33 -8.13 1.50
N ASP A 80 2.11 -8.33 0.98
CA ASP A 80 1.67 -9.63 0.47
C ASP A 80 2.47 -10.03 -0.80
N GLU A 81 2.74 -9.06 -1.68
CA GLU A 81 3.62 -9.23 -2.85
C GLU A 81 5.04 -9.62 -2.46
N LEU A 82 5.62 -8.93 -1.47
CA LEU A 82 6.98 -9.23 -0.99
C LEU A 82 7.07 -10.65 -0.41
N LEU A 83 6.07 -11.06 0.36
CA LEU A 83 5.98 -12.42 0.89
C LEU A 83 5.77 -13.47 -0.21
N ALA A 84 5.08 -13.13 -1.31
CA ALA A 84 4.95 -14.02 -2.46
C ALA A 84 6.28 -14.16 -3.21
N ASP A 85 7.00 -13.05 -3.41
CA ASP A 85 8.34 -13.05 -4.02
C ASP A 85 9.33 -13.86 -3.18
N ASP A 86 9.40 -13.62 -1.87
CA ASP A 86 10.27 -14.37 -0.95
C ASP A 86 9.97 -15.87 -0.97
N ARG A 87 8.68 -16.25 -0.97
CA ARG A 87 8.28 -17.65 -1.13
C ARG A 87 8.71 -18.23 -2.46
N SER A 88 8.60 -17.47 -3.55
CA SER A 88 9.02 -17.90 -4.89
C SER A 88 10.53 -18.10 -4.97
N ARG A 89 11.31 -17.21 -4.34
CA ARG A 89 12.78 -17.30 -4.24
C ARG A 89 13.22 -18.47 -3.39
N GLY A 90 12.51 -18.74 -2.29
CA GLY A 90 12.75 -19.91 -1.44
C GLY A 90 12.34 -21.23 -2.08
N ALA A 91 11.30 -21.23 -2.94
CA ALA A 91 10.78 -22.42 -3.61
C ALA A 91 11.68 -22.92 -4.74
N VAL A 92 12.44 -22.04 -5.41
CA VAL A 92 13.60 -22.46 -6.21
C VAL A 92 14.64 -22.97 -5.22
N GLY A 93 14.53 -24.25 -4.86
CA GLY A 93 15.21 -24.81 -3.70
C GLY A 93 16.66 -24.32 -3.61
N SER A 94 17.02 -23.74 -2.46
CA SER A 94 18.35 -23.18 -2.16
C SER A 94 19.49 -24.02 -2.73
N ASN A 95 19.33 -25.34 -2.70
CA ASN A 95 20.26 -26.32 -3.25
C ASN A 95 20.56 -26.16 -4.75
N ALA A 96 19.60 -25.80 -5.59
CA ALA A 96 19.81 -25.63 -7.04
C ALA A 96 20.61 -24.36 -7.34
N VAL A 97 20.22 -23.23 -6.75
CA VAL A 97 20.97 -21.96 -6.88
C VAL A 97 22.35 -22.08 -6.25
N GLU A 98 22.46 -22.73 -5.09
CA GLU A 98 23.74 -23.00 -4.42
C GLU A 98 24.64 -23.93 -5.24
N LYS A 99 24.09 -24.99 -5.84
CA LYS A 99 24.86 -25.88 -6.75
C LYS A 99 25.33 -25.11 -7.99
N ILE A 100 24.46 -24.33 -8.62
CA ILE A 100 24.82 -23.50 -9.78
C ILE A 100 25.94 -22.53 -9.38
N ASN A 101 25.78 -21.81 -8.27
CA ASN A 101 26.78 -20.88 -7.76
C ASN A 101 28.11 -21.56 -7.44
N LYS A 102 28.10 -22.76 -6.81
CA LYS A 102 29.33 -23.53 -6.56
C LYS A 102 30.05 -23.92 -7.85
N LEU A 103 29.31 -24.30 -8.88
CA LEU A 103 29.87 -24.68 -10.18
C LEU A 103 30.42 -23.46 -10.96
N THR A 104 29.73 -22.32 -10.90
CA THR A 104 30.10 -21.13 -11.68
C THR A 104 31.04 -20.16 -10.96
N ALA A 105 31.11 -20.21 -9.62
CA ALA A 105 31.99 -19.36 -8.80
C ALA A 105 33.47 -19.40 -9.21
N PRO A 106 34.11 -20.57 -9.45
CA PRO A 106 35.53 -20.58 -9.84
C PRO A 106 35.76 -19.95 -11.22
N ILE A 107 34.86 -20.18 -12.17
CA ILE A 107 34.93 -19.60 -13.52
C ILE A 107 34.76 -18.08 -13.45
N ARG A 108 33.76 -17.61 -12.68
CA ARG A 108 33.52 -16.19 -12.45
C ARG A 108 34.71 -15.52 -11.78
N ALA A 109 35.29 -16.13 -10.75
CA ALA A 109 36.47 -15.62 -10.06
C ALA A 109 37.69 -15.52 -10.98
N SER A 110 37.95 -16.53 -11.82
CA SER A 110 39.03 -16.50 -12.80
C SER A 110 38.84 -15.39 -13.83
N ARG A 111 37.62 -15.21 -14.36
CA ARG A 111 37.32 -14.10 -15.28
C ARG A 111 37.48 -12.73 -14.61
N LEU A 112 37.06 -12.57 -13.37
CA LEU A 112 37.25 -11.31 -12.63
C LEU A 112 38.75 -11.00 -12.40
N ARG A 113 39.59 -12.02 -12.19
CA ARG A 113 41.05 -11.83 -12.11
C ARG A 113 41.65 -11.38 -13.44
N LEU A 114 41.22 -11.97 -14.56
CA LEU A 114 41.65 -11.55 -15.88
C LEU A 114 41.24 -10.11 -16.18
N LEU A 115 40.01 -9.73 -15.81
CA LEU A 115 39.53 -8.36 -15.91
C LEU A 115 40.35 -7.40 -15.04
N ALA A 116 40.65 -7.76 -13.79
CA ALA A 116 41.49 -6.95 -12.90
C ALA A 116 42.91 -6.75 -13.45
N ASN A 117 43.41 -7.73 -14.21
CA ASN A 117 44.70 -7.64 -14.91
C ASN A 117 44.61 -6.94 -16.28
N GLY A 118 43.42 -6.50 -16.71
CA GLY A 118 43.20 -5.81 -17.98
C GLY A 118 43.34 -6.72 -19.21
N LEU A 119 43.12 -8.03 -19.06
CA LEU A 119 43.32 -9.04 -20.10
C LEU A 119 42.03 -9.46 -20.83
N ILE A 120 40.91 -8.79 -20.55
CA ILE A 120 39.60 -9.05 -21.15
C ILE A 120 39.13 -7.78 -21.87
N ASP A 121 38.42 -7.97 -22.98
CA ASP A 121 37.82 -6.90 -23.76
C ASP A 121 36.71 -6.17 -23.00
N ASP A 122 36.47 -4.89 -23.32
CA ASP A 122 35.50 -4.07 -22.59
C ASP A 122 34.07 -4.62 -22.73
N ASP A 123 33.69 -5.16 -23.90
CA ASP A 123 32.37 -5.79 -24.10
C ASP A 123 32.20 -7.05 -23.23
N GLU A 124 33.25 -7.88 -23.13
CA GLU A 124 33.25 -9.07 -22.27
C GLU A 124 33.29 -8.69 -20.78
N ALA A 125 33.93 -7.58 -20.43
CA ALA A 125 33.97 -7.03 -19.07
C ALA A 125 32.59 -6.53 -18.60
N GLU A 126 31.86 -5.81 -19.46
CA GLU A 126 30.51 -5.33 -19.18
C GLU A 126 29.53 -6.49 -19.00
N ALA A 127 29.60 -7.49 -19.88
CA ALA A 127 28.78 -8.70 -19.77
C ALA A 127 29.04 -9.47 -18.47
N LEU A 128 30.29 -9.52 -18.00
CA LEU A 128 30.67 -10.21 -16.76
C LEU A 128 30.18 -9.51 -15.50
N ILE A 129 30.31 -8.17 -15.43
CA ILE A 129 29.93 -7.38 -14.25
C ILE A 129 28.41 -7.14 -14.22
N GLY A 130 27.75 -7.07 -15.38
CA GLY A 130 26.33 -6.70 -15.49
C GLY A 130 26.09 -5.21 -15.23
N TYR A 131 27.14 -4.39 -15.33
CA TYR A 131 27.08 -2.94 -15.23
C TYR A 131 27.53 -2.37 -16.58
N ALA A 132 26.61 -1.70 -17.27
CA ALA A 132 26.95 -0.99 -18.50
C ALA A 132 27.81 0.23 -18.14
N ARG A 133 29.04 0.32 -18.67
CA ARG A 133 29.79 1.57 -18.56
C ARG A 133 29.16 2.57 -19.54
N PRO A 134 29.07 3.86 -19.20
CA PRO A 134 28.71 4.88 -20.17
C PRO A 134 29.73 4.86 -21.32
N ARG A 135 29.26 4.69 -22.56
CA ARG A 135 30.06 4.56 -23.79
C ARG A 135 31.17 5.61 -23.97
N GLU A 136 31.04 6.78 -23.34
CA GLU A 136 32.00 7.89 -23.43
C GLU A 136 33.42 7.55 -22.93
N GLN A 137 33.60 6.55 -22.06
CA GLN A 137 34.92 6.18 -21.54
C GLN A 137 35.72 5.23 -22.45
N SER A 138 35.07 4.48 -23.34
CA SER A 138 35.71 3.55 -24.30
C SER A 138 36.51 4.31 -25.37
N LEU A 139 35.93 5.40 -25.88
CA LEU A 139 36.52 6.28 -26.91
C LEU A 139 37.79 7.00 -26.45
N LEU A 140 38.00 7.16 -25.13
CA LEU A 140 39.21 7.80 -24.58
C LEU A 140 40.44 6.90 -24.66
N ARG A 141 40.28 5.57 -24.80
CA ARG A 141 41.40 4.63 -24.98
C ARG A 141 41.73 4.38 -26.45
N GLU A 142 40.73 4.35 -27.32
CA GLU A 142 40.93 4.23 -28.79
C GLU A 142 41.34 5.57 -29.43
N GLY A 143 41.09 6.70 -28.76
CA GLY A 143 41.29 8.06 -29.26
C GLY A 143 42.64 8.73 -28.95
N MET A 144 43.67 8.03 -28.48
CA MET A 144 45.03 8.62 -28.38
C MET A 144 45.83 8.51 -29.69
N ALA A 145 45.13 8.58 -30.83
CA ALA A 145 45.69 8.83 -32.15
C ALA A 145 44.85 9.88 -32.89
N GLY A 146 44.59 11.04 -32.28
CA GLY A 146 43.89 12.12 -32.99
C GLY A 146 43.32 13.20 -32.09
N LYS A 147 44.14 14.20 -31.81
CA LYS A 147 43.86 15.63 -31.62
C LYS A 147 42.39 16.09 -31.49
N ASP A 148 42.20 16.97 -30.49
CA ASP A 148 41.31 18.13 -30.50
C ASP A 148 39.80 17.87 -30.70
N LEU A 149 39.02 17.78 -29.62
CA LEU A 149 37.59 18.23 -29.58
C LEU A 149 36.92 17.90 -28.23
N CYS A 150 37.24 18.59 -27.13
CA CYS A 150 36.29 18.65 -25.99
C CYS A 150 36.44 19.84 -25.01
N LEU A 151 37.29 20.83 -25.32
CA LEU A 151 37.39 22.06 -24.49
C LEU A 151 36.36 23.15 -24.85
N LEU A 152 35.54 22.97 -25.89
CA LEU A 152 34.66 24.04 -26.40
C LEU A 152 33.21 24.00 -25.91
N ARG A 153 32.81 23.01 -25.10
CA ARG A 153 31.38 22.85 -24.72
C ARG A 153 31.01 23.38 -23.33
N TRP A 154 31.96 23.85 -22.52
CA TRP A 154 31.72 24.25 -21.12
C TRP A 154 31.75 25.75 -20.81
N GLN A 155 31.88 26.64 -21.81
CA GLN A 155 32.08 28.08 -21.57
C GLN A 155 30.92 29.02 -21.97
N LYS A 156 29.71 28.49 -22.21
CA LYS A 156 28.50 29.30 -22.51
C LYS A 156 27.34 29.02 -21.57
N ARG A 157 27.59 29.05 -20.26
CA ARG A 157 26.54 29.02 -19.23
C ARG A 157 26.99 29.72 -17.95
N LEU A 158 27.38 31.00 -18.08
CA LEU A 158 27.37 32.00 -17.00
C LEU A 158 26.90 33.31 -17.62
#